data_AF-A0AAU9IRR5-F1
#
_entry.id   AF-A0AAU9IRR5-F1
#
_cell.length_a   1.000
_cell.length_b   1.000
_cell.length_c   1.000
_cell.angle_alpha   90.00
_cell.angle_beta   90.00
_cell.angle_gamma   90.00
#
_symmetry.space_group_name_H-M   'P 1'
#
loop_
_entity.id
_entity.type
_entity.pdbx_description
1 polymer ?
#
loop_
_entity_poly.entity_id
_entity_poly.type
_entity_poly.pdbx_seq_one_letter_code
_entity_poly.pdbx_strand_id
1 'polypeptide(L)'
;MGEEDQRNLEKSIQDLCVLIHTEFGTMGEENPFGVGITEVIHMDSFQALASIMNITDGLLDIKKQARGTPEYQQFLDNETYQRALQKLENEVRNHIKIEQQMKLYIDSMTEKLEKSEKKQKGLTQSNNKVVDQLRQDTETLKELIELRKKEVQDLKMSSSGKIKLPTTDRPMSRTMAKREEKSAEHEQRNSRLQQEWKRLKGTLAEKQKEYQKHVVELDKLQEALTSVNEPTLEEEQKLTDYYKRKYEEKCLEAAQIQNKLKRLQIYEKAPVKKQKSISPIPSTNSRKRGEEQPLYKMISNSRSSNNLQRVTSVEKLRTDRVPVAIKQRVQMSYTSRK
;
A
#
# COMPACT_ATOMS: atom_id res chain seq x y z
N MET A 1 -40.51 59.42 -5.02
CA MET A 1 -40.73 58.85 -3.68
C MET A 1 -42.03 59.42 -3.17
N GLY A 2 -42.97 58.59 -2.72
CA GLY A 2 -44.14 59.09 -2.01
C GLY A 2 -43.74 59.68 -0.66
N GLU A 3 -44.57 60.56 -0.08
CA GLU A 3 -44.33 61.09 1.27
C GLU A 3 -44.20 59.96 2.32
N GLU A 4 -44.90 58.85 2.11
CA GLU A 4 -44.83 57.67 2.97
C GLU A 4 -43.47 56.97 2.88
N ASP A 5 -42.89 56.85 1.68
CA ASP A 5 -41.54 56.30 1.48
C ASP A 5 -40.48 57.17 2.17
N GLN A 6 -40.66 58.50 2.12
CA GLN A 6 -39.74 59.44 2.74
C GLN A 6 -39.78 59.33 4.27
N ARG A 7 -40.97 59.30 4.87
CA ARG A 7 -41.12 59.12 6.33
C ARG A 7 -40.55 57.78 6.81
N ASN A 8 -40.75 56.71 6.04
CA ASN A 8 -40.19 55.40 6.35
C ASN A 8 -38.65 55.40 6.30
N LEU A 9 -38.07 56.09 5.32
CA LEU A 9 -36.62 56.24 5.22
C LEU A 9 -36.04 57.06 6.39
N GLU A 10 -36.64 58.19 6.72
CA GLU A 10 -36.21 59.06 7.83
C GLU A 10 -36.22 58.29 9.16
N LYS A 11 -37.30 57.53 9.42
CA LYS A 11 -37.39 56.67 10.60
C LYS A 11 -36.33 55.57 10.60
N SER A 12 -36.09 54.91 9.46
CA SER A 12 -35.07 53.87 9.35
C SER A 12 -33.66 54.40 9.62
N ILE A 13 -33.35 55.63 9.25
CA ILE A 13 -32.07 56.29 9.53
C ILE A 13 -31.92 56.55 11.03
N GLN A 14 -32.97 57.05 11.68
CA GLN A 14 -32.98 57.28 13.12
C GLN A 14 -32.84 55.97 13.91
N ASP A 15 -33.61 54.94 13.54
CA ASP A 15 -33.55 53.61 14.17
C ASP A 15 -32.15 53.00 14.04
N LEU A 16 -31.50 53.14 12.88
CA LEU A 16 -30.13 52.68 12.66
C LEU A 16 -29.12 53.44 13.54
N CYS A 17 -29.29 54.76 13.68
CA CYS A 17 -28.42 55.58 14.53
C CYS A 17 -28.51 55.15 15.99
N VAL A 18 -29.73 54.96 16.49
CA VAL A 18 -29.98 54.46 17.85
C VAL A 18 -29.35 53.08 18.05
N LEU A 19 -29.53 52.16 17.10
CA LEU A 19 -28.94 50.82 17.15
C LEU A 19 -27.41 50.89 17.28
N ILE A 20 -26.74 51.67 16.41
CA ILE A 20 -25.29 51.81 16.42
C ILE A 20 -24.80 52.34 17.77
N HIS A 21 -25.42 53.41 18.29
CA HIS A 21 -25.02 53.98 19.59
C HIS A 21 -25.31 53.05 20.78
N THR A 22 -26.37 52.23 20.69
CA THR A 22 -26.68 51.23 21.73
C THR A 22 -25.60 50.15 21.76
N GLU A 23 -25.19 49.63 20.60
CA GLU A 23 -24.12 48.64 20.50
C GLU A 23 -22.79 49.18 21.06
N PHE A 24 -22.42 50.42 20.72
CA PHE A 24 -21.22 51.05 21.29
C PHE A 24 -21.29 51.23 22.81
N GLY A 25 -22.47 51.56 23.35
CA GLY A 25 -22.66 51.68 24.80
C GLY A 25 -22.51 50.35 25.56
N THR A 26 -22.80 49.22 24.91
CA THR A 26 -22.65 47.88 25.53
C THR A 26 -21.20 47.39 25.60
N MET A 27 -20.29 47.97 24.82
CA MET A 27 -18.87 47.57 24.76
C MET A 27 -18.06 48.04 25.98
N GLY A 28 -18.65 48.79 26.92
CA GLY A 28 -18.05 49.12 28.23
C GLY A 28 -16.99 50.23 28.22
N GLU A 29 -16.69 50.81 27.07
CA GLU A 29 -15.84 51.99 26.93
C GLU A 29 -16.73 53.25 26.88
N GLU A 30 -16.30 54.37 27.49
CA GLU A 30 -16.97 55.66 27.36
C GLU A 30 -17.19 55.93 25.87
N ASN A 31 -18.43 56.23 25.47
CA ASN A 31 -18.79 56.37 24.05
C ASN A 31 -17.75 57.26 23.35
N PRO A 32 -16.95 56.73 22.40
CA PRO A 32 -15.83 57.45 21.81
C PRO A 32 -16.27 58.66 20.99
N PHE A 33 -17.57 58.76 20.69
CA PHE A 33 -18.18 59.86 19.94
C PHE A 33 -18.92 60.87 20.83
N GLY A 34 -18.94 60.68 22.17
CA GLY A 34 -19.39 61.68 23.15
C GLY A 34 -20.90 61.97 23.20
N VAL A 35 -21.70 61.43 22.28
CA VAL A 35 -23.16 61.66 22.24
C VAL A 35 -23.89 60.64 23.11
N GLY A 36 -24.71 61.11 24.06
CA GLY A 36 -25.50 60.22 24.92
C GLY A 36 -26.64 59.56 24.15
N ILE A 37 -27.00 58.31 24.49
CA ILE A 37 -28.12 57.61 23.81
C ILE A 37 -29.45 58.40 23.90
N THR A 38 -29.64 59.14 24.98
CA THR A 38 -30.79 60.04 25.18
C THR A 38 -30.80 61.18 24.17
N GLU A 39 -29.66 61.69 23.74
CA GLU A 39 -29.55 62.73 22.71
C GLU A 39 -29.80 62.15 21.32
N VAL A 40 -29.30 60.94 21.05
CA VAL A 40 -29.47 60.22 19.78
C VAL A 40 -30.94 59.94 19.48
N ILE A 41 -31.74 59.56 20.49
CA ILE A 41 -33.19 59.31 20.33
C ILE A 41 -33.96 60.55 19.84
N HIS A 42 -33.45 61.75 20.13
CA HIS A 42 -34.11 63.01 19.76
C HIS A 42 -33.50 63.66 18.51
N MET A 43 -32.54 63.01 17.83
CA MET A 43 -31.94 63.53 16.61
C MET A 43 -32.94 63.50 15.44
N ASP A 44 -32.95 64.57 14.65
CA ASP A 44 -33.61 64.53 13.35
C ASP A 44 -32.88 63.56 12.38
N SER A 45 -33.54 63.19 11.28
CA SER A 45 -32.99 62.23 10.32
C SER A 45 -31.68 62.68 9.68
N PHE A 46 -31.46 64.00 9.50
CA PHE A 46 -30.23 64.54 8.94
C PHE A 46 -29.07 64.49 9.94
N GLN A 47 -29.34 64.82 11.21
CA GLN A 47 -28.40 64.73 12.32
C GLN A 47 -28.03 63.27 12.61
N ALA A 48 -29.01 62.37 12.58
CA ALA A 48 -28.79 60.94 12.71
C ALA A 48 -27.88 60.42 11.59
N LEU A 49 -28.14 60.79 10.34
CA LEU A 49 -27.28 60.42 9.21
C LEU A 49 -25.86 60.98 9.35
N ALA A 50 -25.72 62.25 9.75
CA ALA A 50 -24.42 62.86 9.98
C ALA A 50 -23.64 62.16 11.11
N SER A 51 -24.33 61.76 12.19
CA SER A 51 -23.74 60.97 13.28
C SER A 51 -23.24 59.62 12.78
N ILE A 52 -24.07 58.89 12.01
CA ILE A 52 -23.69 57.61 11.41
C ILE A 52 -22.45 57.77 10.51
N MET A 53 -22.40 58.83 9.69
CA MET A 53 -21.24 59.09 8.84
C MET A 53 -19.98 59.36 9.66
N ASN A 54 -20.05 60.20 10.69
CA ASN A 54 -18.92 60.49 11.57
C ASN A 54 -18.41 59.23 12.29
N ILE A 55 -19.31 58.39 12.78
CA ILE A 55 -18.96 57.10 13.39
C ILE A 55 -18.27 56.21 12.37
N THR A 56 -18.82 56.13 11.16
CA THR A 56 -18.24 55.31 10.07
C THR A 56 -16.84 55.78 9.70
N ASP A 57 -16.63 57.08 9.56
CA ASP A 57 -15.31 57.66 9.28
C ASP A 57 -14.33 57.41 10.42
N GLY A 58 -14.76 57.59 11.67
CA GLY A 58 -13.97 57.26 12.86
C GLY A 58 -13.55 55.79 12.90
N LEU A 59 -14.47 54.86 12.61
CA LEU A 59 -14.19 53.43 12.53
C LEU A 59 -13.23 53.09 11.39
N LEU A 60 -13.38 53.73 10.23
CA LEU A 60 -12.45 53.56 9.10
C LEU A 60 -11.04 54.04 9.46
N ASP A 61 -10.92 55.13 10.19
CA ASP A 61 -9.63 55.65 10.64
C ASP A 61 -9.01 54.79 11.74
N ILE A 62 -9.79 54.32 12.73
CA ILE A 62 -9.32 53.32 13.70
C ILE A 62 -8.85 52.06 12.98
N LYS A 63 -9.58 51.58 11.97
CA LYS A 63 -9.17 50.43 11.16
C LYS A 63 -7.86 50.69 10.40
N LYS A 64 -7.65 51.89 9.85
CA LYS A 64 -6.38 52.27 9.20
C LYS A 64 -5.24 52.34 10.22
N GLN A 65 -5.47 52.90 11.41
CA GLN A 65 -4.48 52.99 12.47
C GLN A 65 -4.12 51.62 13.03
N ALA A 66 -5.11 50.75 13.24
CA ALA A 66 -4.92 49.37 13.64
C ALA A 66 -4.11 48.58 12.61
N ARG A 67 -4.20 48.90 11.32
CA ARG A 67 -3.32 48.28 10.31
C ARG A 67 -1.85 48.70 10.42
N GLY A 68 -1.58 49.85 11.01
CA GLY A 68 -0.23 50.35 11.23
C GLY A 68 0.40 49.88 12.54
N THR A 69 -0.33 49.19 13.41
CA THR A 69 0.23 48.70 14.67
C THR A 69 1.17 47.52 14.42
N PRO A 70 2.31 47.45 15.13
CA PRO A 70 3.28 46.37 14.96
C PRO A 70 2.69 45.00 15.30
N GLU A 71 1.68 44.93 16.16
CA GLU A 71 0.94 43.71 16.51
C GLU A 71 0.10 43.20 15.33
N TYR A 72 -0.57 44.09 14.59
CA TYR A 72 -1.34 43.71 13.40
C TYR A 72 -0.42 43.28 12.25
N GLN A 73 0.72 43.96 12.10
CA GLN A 73 1.73 43.57 11.13
C GLN A 73 2.37 42.22 11.50
N GLN A 74 2.63 41.95 12.79
CA GLN A 74 3.07 40.63 13.26
C GLN A 74 2.01 39.54 13.08
N PHE A 75 0.73 39.88 13.18
CA PHE A 75 -0.37 38.95 12.91
C PHE A 75 -0.45 38.59 11.42
N LEU A 76 -0.29 39.58 10.53
CA LEU A 76 -0.26 39.35 9.07
C LEU A 76 1.01 38.63 8.61
N ASP A 77 2.17 39.06 9.11
CA ASP A 77 3.48 38.48 8.82
C ASP A 77 3.80 37.32 9.76
N ASN A 78 2.78 36.60 10.25
CA ASN A 78 2.98 35.48 11.14
C ASN A 78 3.45 34.26 10.33
N GLU A 79 4.67 34.37 9.78
CA GLU A 79 5.40 33.33 9.07
C GLU A 79 5.44 32.04 9.90
N THR A 80 5.33 32.13 11.22
CA THR A 80 5.28 30.94 12.07
C THR A 80 4.02 30.12 11.84
N TYR A 81 2.85 30.76 11.68
CA TYR A 81 1.60 30.09 11.33
C TYR A 81 1.66 29.53 9.91
N GLN A 82 2.15 30.31 8.93
CA GLN A 82 2.27 29.83 7.56
C GLN A 82 3.22 28.62 7.46
N ARG A 83 4.37 28.66 8.16
CA ARG A 83 5.30 27.53 8.25
C ARG A 83 4.68 26.33 8.97
N ALA A 84 3.93 26.54 10.04
CA ALA A 84 3.22 25.46 10.74
C ALA A 84 2.17 24.82 9.83
N LEU A 85 1.41 25.62 9.09
CA LEU A 85 0.42 25.15 8.11
C LEU A 85 1.08 24.34 7.00
N GLN A 86 2.18 24.84 6.44
CA GLN A 86 2.94 24.14 5.40
C GLN A 86 3.54 22.83 5.91
N LYS A 87 3.98 22.78 7.18
CA LYS A 87 4.46 21.54 7.80
C LYS A 87 3.32 20.51 7.93
N LEU A 88 2.14 20.94 8.39
CA LEU A 88 0.96 20.08 8.46
C LEU A 88 0.53 19.59 7.07
N GLU A 89 0.52 20.46 6.07
CA GLU A 89 0.22 20.06 4.68
C GLU A 89 1.21 19.01 4.16
N ASN A 90 2.51 19.15 4.45
CA ASN A 90 3.52 18.17 4.07
C ASN A 90 3.33 16.83 4.80
N GLU A 91 2.99 16.87 6.09
CA GLU A 91 2.66 15.66 6.86
C GLU A 91 1.45 14.95 6.25
N VAL A 92 0.36 15.66 5.97
CA VAL A 92 -0.83 15.10 5.31
C VAL A 92 -0.50 14.49 3.96
N ARG A 93 0.29 15.16 3.12
CA ARG A 93 0.75 14.60 1.83
C ARG A 93 1.55 13.31 2.01
N ASN A 94 2.40 13.25 3.02
CA ASN A 94 3.18 12.04 3.30
C ASN A 94 2.30 10.90 3.81
N HIS A 95 1.34 11.18 4.69
CA HIS A 95 0.34 10.20 5.14
C HIS A 95 -0.44 9.61 3.96
N ILE A 96 -0.97 10.45 3.06
CA ILE A 96 -1.67 9.99 1.86
C ILE A 96 -0.79 9.07 1.01
N LYS A 97 0.50 9.41 0.85
CA LYS A 97 1.44 8.60 0.07
C LYS A 97 1.65 7.23 0.70
N ILE A 98 1.83 7.17 2.02
CA ILE A 98 2.02 5.91 2.76
C ILE A 98 0.74 5.06 2.65
N GLU A 99 -0.44 5.66 2.83
CA GLU A 99 -1.72 4.96 2.70
C GLU A 99 -1.92 4.38 1.30
N GLN A 100 -1.60 5.14 0.25
CA GLN A 100 -1.65 4.64 -1.13
C GLN A 100 -0.69 3.46 -1.35
N GLN A 101 0.52 3.52 -0.80
CA GLN A 101 1.47 2.41 -0.88
C GLN A 101 0.96 1.17 -0.15
N MET A 102 0.39 1.34 1.05
CA MET A 102 -0.22 0.24 1.81
C MET A 102 -1.39 -0.38 1.06
N LYS A 103 -2.25 0.43 0.44
CA LYS A 103 -3.37 -0.06 -0.38
C LYS A 103 -2.89 -0.92 -1.54
N LEU A 104 -1.92 -0.45 -2.31
CA LEU A 104 -1.34 -1.24 -3.41
C LEU A 104 -0.72 -2.56 -2.92
N TYR A 105 -0.08 -2.54 -1.75
CA TYR A 105 0.47 -3.75 -1.15
C TYR A 105 -0.62 -4.74 -0.74
N ILE A 106 -1.71 -4.28 -0.11
CA ILE A 106 -2.86 -5.10 0.25
C ILE A 106 -3.50 -5.71 -1.00
N ASP A 107 -3.71 -4.92 -2.06
CA ASP A 107 -4.30 -5.40 -3.32
C ASP A 107 -3.42 -6.51 -3.94
N SER A 108 -2.10 -6.30 -3.97
CA SER A 108 -1.13 -7.30 -4.43
C SER A 108 -1.16 -8.59 -3.58
N MET A 109 -1.26 -8.48 -2.25
CA MET A 109 -1.31 -9.65 -1.38
C MET A 109 -2.63 -10.42 -1.50
N THR A 110 -3.74 -9.69 -1.69
CA THR A 110 -5.04 -10.28 -1.95
C THR A 110 -5.02 -11.08 -3.25
N GLU A 111 -4.44 -10.53 -4.32
CA GLU A 111 -4.31 -11.25 -5.59
C GLU A 111 -3.46 -12.54 -5.47
N LYS A 112 -2.35 -12.47 -4.72
CA LYS A 112 -1.51 -13.67 -4.45
C LYS A 112 -2.27 -14.73 -3.65
N LEU A 113 -3.06 -14.30 -2.66
CA LEU A 113 -3.87 -15.18 -1.84
C LEU A 113 -4.93 -15.87 -2.69
N GLU A 114 -5.66 -15.13 -3.53
CA GLU A 114 -6.65 -15.69 -4.46
C GLU A 114 -6.03 -16.71 -5.42
N LYS A 115 -4.82 -16.44 -5.96
CA LYS A 115 -4.10 -17.39 -6.81
C LYS A 115 -3.73 -18.66 -6.05
N SER A 116 -3.27 -18.53 -4.81
CA SER A 116 -2.93 -19.66 -3.95
C SER A 116 -4.17 -20.52 -3.64
N GLU A 117 -5.29 -19.88 -3.30
CA GLU A 117 -6.55 -20.58 -3.04
C GLU A 117 -7.07 -21.32 -4.27
N LYS A 118 -6.99 -20.70 -5.46
CA LYS A 118 -7.35 -21.36 -6.73
C LYS A 118 -6.47 -22.59 -6.98
N LYS A 119 -5.16 -22.48 -6.75
CA LYS A 119 -4.22 -23.61 -6.87
C LYS A 119 -4.54 -24.71 -5.87
N GLN A 120 -4.82 -24.36 -4.62
CA GLN A 120 -5.19 -25.32 -3.58
C GLN A 120 -6.50 -26.04 -3.93
N LYS A 121 -7.52 -25.31 -4.38
CA LYS A 121 -8.79 -25.89 -4.85
C LYS A 121 -8.54 -26.88 -5.99
N GLY A 122 -7.70 -26.52 -6.97
CA GLY A 122 -7.31 -27.41 -8.06
C GLY A 122 -6.60 -28.69 -7.59
N LEU A 123 -5.66 -28.57 -6.64
CA LEU A 123 -4.98 -29.71 -6.03
C LEU A 123 -5.94 -30.61 -5.26
N THR A 124 -6.83 -30.04 -4.44
CA THR A 124 -7.85 -30.80 -3.70
C THR A 124 -8.77 -31.56 -4.65
N GLN A 125 -9.23 -30.93 -5.74
CA GLN A 125 -10.02 -31.60 -6.76
C GLN A 125 -9.26 -32.74 -7.44
N SER A 126 -7.99 -32.54 -7.78
CA SER A 126 -7.14 -33.58 -8.36
C SER A 126 -6.94 -34.75 -7.40
N ASN A 127 -6.66 -34.46 -6.12
CA ASN A 127 -6.49 -35.49 -5.10
C ASN A 127 -7.78 -36.28 -4.88
N ASN A 128 -8.93 -35.63 -4.86
CA ASN A 128 -10.22 -36.31 -4.73
C ASN A 128 -10.45 -37.27 -5.90
N LYS A 129 -10.14 -36.87 -7.14
CA LYS A 129 -10.22 -37.77 -8.30
C LYS A 129 -9.32 -39.00 -8.15
N VAL A 130 -8.10 -38.81 -7.66
CA VAL A 130 -7.16 -39.93 -7.42
C VAL A 130 -7.70 -40.85 -6.31
N VAL A 131 -8.23 -40.28 -5.23
CA VAL A 131 -8.82 -41.05 -4.13
C VAL A 131 -10.03 -41.86 -4.62
N ASP A 132 -10.90 -41.25 -5.42
CA ASP A 132 -12.06 -41.92 -6.00
C ASP A 132 -11.65 -43.05 -6.95
N GLN A 133 -10.61 -42.84 -7.78
CA GLN A 133 -10.05 -43.89 -8.62
C GLN A 133 -9.49 -45.05 -7.78
N LEU A 134 -8.70 -44.74 -6.75
CA LEU A 134 -8.14 -45.77 -5.86
C LEU A 134 -9.24 -46.55 -5.12
N ARG A 135 -10.35 -45.90 -4.79
CA ARG A 135 -11.52 -46.58 -4.20
C ARG A 135 -12.15 -47.55 -5.19
N GLN A 136 -12.32 -47.15 -6.45
CA GLN A 136 -12.83 -48.04 -7.50
C GLN A 136 -11.88 -49.22 -7.73
N ASP A 137 -10.58 -48.95 -7.87
CA ASP A 137 -9.57 -50.00 -8.06
C ASP A 137 -9.55 -50.98 -6.88
N THR A 138 -9.64 -50.47 -5.65
CA THR A 138 -9.71 -51.30 -4.44
C THR A 138 -10.94 -52.22 -4.46
N GLU A 139 -12.09 -51.72 -4.89
CA GLU A 139 -13.31 -52.52 -4.96
C GLU A 139 -13.23 -53.60 -6.04
N THR A 140 -12.77 -53.25 -7.24
CA THR A 140 -12.55 -54.23 -8.32
C THR A 140 -11.55 -55.32 -7.94
N LEU A 141 -10.49 -54.98 -7.19
CA LEU A 141 -9.51 -55.95 -6.70
C LEU A 141 -10.11 -56.89 -5.65
N LYS A 142 -10.99 -56.41 -4.77
CA LYS A 142 -11.72 -57.28 -3.83
C LYS A 142 -12.61 -58.28 -4.56
N GLU A 143 -13.36 -57.82 -5.56
CA GLU A 143 -14.21 -58.68 -6.39
C GLU A 143 -13.38 -59.78 -7.09
N LEU A 144 -12.22 -59.41 -7.67
CA LEU A 144 -11.28 -60.35 -8.27
C LEU A 144 -10.74 -61.37 -7.26
N ILE A 145 -10.38 -60.92 -6.06
CA ILE A 145 -9.92 -61.82 -4.98
C ILE A 145 -11.00 -62.81 -4.61
N GLU A 146 -12.25 -62.38 -4.43
CA GLU A 146 -13.38 -63.27 -4.12
C GLU A 146 -13.66 -64.27 -5.24
N LEU A 147 -13.58 -63.84 -6.50
CA LEU A 147 -13.74 -64.73 -7.65
C LEU A 147 -12.63 -65.79 -7.70
N ARG A 148 -11.36 -65.40 -7.46
CA ARG A 148 -10.23 -66.35 -7.39
C ARG A 148 -10.34 -67.30 -6.20
N LYS A 149 -10.83 -66.84 -5.05
CA LYS A 149 -11.09 -67.73 -3.89
C LYS A 149 -12.10 -68.81 -4.24
N LYS A 150 -13.19 -68.47 -4.94
CA LYS A 150 -14.18 -69.43 -5.43
C LYS A 150 -13.56 -70.44 -6.39
N GLU A 151 -12.81 -69.98 -7.40
CA GLU A 151 -12.12 -70.87 -8.35
C GLU A 151 -11.17 -71.85 -7.64
N VAL A 152 -10.39 -71.37 -6.66
CA VAL A 152 -9.48 -72.23 -5.87
C VAL A 152 -10.27 -73.24 -5.05
N GLN A 153 -11.41 -72.84 -4.48
CA GLN A 153 -12.29 -73.75 -3.74
C GLN A 153 -12.88 -74.84 -4.66
N ASP A 154 -13.37 -74.47 -5.84
CA ASP A 154 -13.91 -75.40 -6.83
C ASP A 154 -12.85 -76.39 -7.33
N LEU A 155 -11.63 -75.91 -7.57
CA LEU A 155 -10.49 -76.77 -7.94
C LEU A 155 -10.12 -77.73 -6.80
N LYS A 156 -10.14 -77.29 -5.54
CA LYS A 156 -9.91 -78.16 -4.38
C LYS A 156 -10.98 -79.25 -4.26
N MET A 157 -12.25 -78.90 -4.45
CA MET A 157 -13.37 -79.86 -4.45
C MET A 157 -13.26 -80.85 -5.61
N SER A 158 -12.83 -80.38 -6.79
CA SER A 158 -12.61 -81.22 -7.96
C SER A 158 -11.40 -82.15 -7.81
N SER A 159 -10.37 -81.72 -7.09
CA SER A 159 -9.17 -82.52 -6.81
C SER A 159 -9.33 -83.52 -5.64
N SER A 160 -10.26 -83.27 -4.71
CA SER A 160 -10.55 -84.18 -3.59
C SER A 160 -11.58 -85.26 -3.95
N GLY A 161 -12.35 -85.06 -5.02
CA GLY A 161 -13.08 -86.14 -5.69
C GLY A 161 -12.09 -87.13 -6.31
N LYS A 162 -11.98 -88.33 -5.73
CA LYS A 162 -11.16 -89.45 -6.21
C LYS A 162 -11.19 -89.57 -7.74
N ILE A 163 -10.13 -89.10 -8.39
CA ILE A 163 -9.86 -89.37 -9.80
C ILE A 163 -9.52 -90.86 -9.91
N LYS A 164 -10.55 -91.69 -10.10
CA LYS A 164 -10.37 -92.97 -10.81
C LYS A 164 -10.05 -92.59 -12.25
N LEU A 165 -8.79 -92.71 -12.63
CA LEU A 165 -8.34 -92.62 -14.01
C LEU A 165 -9.22 -93.54 -14.88
N PRO A 166 -9.98 -93.00 -15.85
CA PRO A 166 -10.59 -93.80 -16.87
C PRO A 166 -9.51 -94.13 -17.91
N THR A 167 -9.01 -95.36 -17.88
CA THR A 167 -8.39 -96.02 -19.02
C THR A 167 -9.47 -96.22 -20.09
N THR A 168 -9.62 -95.27 -21.01
CA THR A 168 -10.35 -95.51 -22.26
C THR A 168 -9.69 -94.76 -23.42
N ASP A 169 -9.32 -95.54 -24.43
CA ASP A 169 -8.84 -95.10 -25.74
C ASP A 169 -9.85 -94.15 -26.39
N ARG A 170 -9.47 -92.87 -26.49
CA ARG A 170 -10.15 -91.86 -27.29
C ARG A 170 -9.12 -91.05 -28.07
N PRO A 171 -9.44 -90.63 -29.31
CA PRO A 171 -8.43 -90.21 -30.28
C PRO A 171 -7.73 -88.93 -29.81
N MET A 172 -6.45 -89.08 -29.48
CA MET A 172 -5.55 -88.12 -28.83
C MET A 172 -5.26 -86.85 -29.67
N SER A 173 -5.87 -86.70 -30.85
CA SER A 173 -5.55 -85.63 -31.81
C SER A 173 -6.25 -84.29 -31.50
N ARG A 174 -7.51 -84.29 -31.03
CA ARG A 174 -8.23 -83.03 -30.70
C ARG A 174 -7.82 -82.39 -29.36
N THR A 175 -7.27 -83.18 -28.44
CA THR A 175 -6.79 -82.71 -27.14
C THR A 175 -5.40 -82.09 -27.21
N MET A 176 -4.56 -82.52 -28.15
CA MET A 176 -3.24 -81.89 -28.40
C MET A 176 -3.38 -80.51 -29.03
N ALA A 177 -4.28 -80.34 -30.02
CA ALA A 177 -4.55 -79.03 -30.62
C ALA A 177 -5.02 -77.97 -29.59
N LYS A 178 -5.92 -78.33 -28.66
CA LYS A 178 -6.35 -77.43 -27.58
C LYS A 178 -5.26 -77.14 -26.55
N ARG A 179 -4.27 -78.02 -26.40
CA ARG A 179 -3.11 -77.78 -25.52
C ARG A 179 -2.10 -76.85 -26.18
N GLU A 180 -1.87 -77.02 -27.48
CA GLU A 180 -1.05 -76.12 -28.29
C GLU A 180 -1.62 -74.70 -28.32
N GLU A 181 -2.94 -74.56 -28.51
CA GLU A 181 -3.62 -73.26 -28.48
C GLU A 181 -3.45 -72.55 -27.13
N LYS A 182 -3.69 -73.25 -26.00
CA LYS A 182 -3.46 -72.69 -24.66
C LYS A 182 -1.98 -72.37 -24.40
N SER A 183 -1.07 -73.19 -24.92
CA SER A 183 0.37 -72.92 -24.81
C SER A 183 0.74 -71.63 -25.54
N ALA A 184 0.21 -71.43 -26.75
CA ALA A 184 0.42 -70.20 -27.53
C ALA A 184 -0.20 -68.97 -26.85
N GLU A 185 -1.39 -69.08 -26.25
CA GLU A 185 -1.99 -68.00 -25.47
C GLU A 185 -1.14 -67.62 -24.24
N HIS A 186 -0.62 -68.63 -23.52
CA HIS A 186 0.27 -68.39 -22.39
C HIS A 186 1.59 -67.74 -22.81
N GLU A 187 2.16 -68.17 -23.93
CA GLU A 187 3.37 -67.57 -24.50
C GLU A 187 3.13 -66.12 -24.94
N GLN A 188 2.01 -65.84 -25.61
CA GLN A 188 1.63 -64.48 -25.99
C GLN A 188 1.42 -63.58 -24.77
N ARG A 189 0.74 -64.08 -23.73
CA ARG A 189 0.53 -63.33 -22.48
C ARG A 189 1.86 -63.07 -21.76
N ASN A 190 2.76 -64.05 -21.73
CA ASN A 190 4.07 -63.91 -21.13
C ASN A 190 4.91 -62.87 -21.87
N SER A 191 4.86 -62.86 -23.21
CA SER A 191 5.51 -61.83 -24.04
C SER A 191 4.96 -60.42 -23.74
N ARG A 192 3.64 -60.26 -23.59
CA ARG A 192 3.03 -58.95 -23.23
C ARG A 192 3.48 -58.48 -21.84
N LEU A 193 3.44 -59.37 -20.84
CA LEU A 193 3.89 -59.05 -19.49
C LEU A 193 5.39 -58.69 -19.46
N GLN A 194 6.21 -59.37 -20.28
CA GLN A 194 7.63 -59.06 -20.40
C GLN A 194 7.87 -57.68 -21.02
N GLN A 195 7.06 -57.28 -22.01
CA GLN A 195 7.11 -55.93 -22.59
C GLN A 195 6.65 -54.86 -21.60
N GLU A 196 5.56 -55.08 -20.88
CA GLU A 196 5.07 -54.17 -19.84
C GLU A 196 6.07 -53.99 -18.72
N TRP A 197 6.70 -55.09 -18.28
CA TRP A 197 7.76 -55.04 -17.27
C TRP A 197 8.96 -54.21 -17.74
N LYS A 198 9.41 -54.38 -19.00
CA LYS A 198 10.47 -53.56 -19.58
C LYS A 198 10.07 -52.08 -19.63
N ARG A 199 8.83 -51.77 -20.02
CA ARG A 199 8.30 -50.40 -20.08
C ARG A 199 8.29 -49.76 -18.69
N LEU A 200 7.70 -50.44 -17.69
CA LEU A 200 7.62 -49.96 -16.31
C LEU A 200 9.01 -49.77 -15.70
N LYS A 201 9.95 -50.68 -15.98
CA LYS A 201 11.35 -50.55 -15.56
C LYS A 201 12.00 -49.30 -16.16
N GLY A 202 11.70 -48.97 -17.42
CA GLY A 202 12.13 -47.73 -18.07
C GLY A 202 11.57 -46.48 -17.39
N THR A 203 10.25 -46.42 -17.18
CA THR A 203 9.58 -45.29 -16.50
C THR A 203 10.10 -45.11 -15.07
N LEU A 204 10.35 -46.19 -14.34
CA LEU A 204 10.94 -46.13 -13.00
C LEU A 204 12.34 -45.52 -13.03
N ALA A 205 13.17 -45.89 -14.01
CA ALA A 205 14.50 -45.32 -14.17
C ALA A 205 14.46 -43.82 -14.53
N GLU A 206 13.50 -43.38 -15.35
CA GLU A 206 13.28 -41.96 -15.65
C GLU A 206 12.87 -41.17 -14.41
N LYS A 207 11.91 -41.70 -13.62
CA LYS A 207 11.48 -41.07 -12.37
C LYS A 207 12.58 -41.02 -11.32
N GLN A 208 13.43 -42.04 -11.26
CA GLN A 208 14.61 -42.03 -10.40
C GLN A 208 15.61 -40.93 -10.79
N LYS A 209 15.82 -40.71 -12.09
CA LYS A 209 16.67 -39.61 -12.59
C LYS A 209 16.06 -38.24 -12.27
N GLU A 210 14.76 -38.08 -12.44
CA GLU A 210 14.04 -36.83 -12.10
C GLU A 210 14.13 -36.53 -10.59
N TYR A 211 13.94 -37.54 -9.74
CA TYR A 211 14.12 -37.42 -8.29
C TYR A 211 15.54 -36.97 -7.93
N GLN A 212 16.57 -37.60 -8.51
CA GLN A 212 17.97 -37.20 -8.27
C GLN A 212 18.25 -35.75 -8.69
N LYS A 213 17.66 -35.26 -9.79
CA LYS A 213 17.78 -33.85 -10.19
C LYS A 213 17.18 -32.91 -9.14
N HIS A 214 15.99 -33.22 -8.63
CA HIS A 214 15.35 -32.41 -7.60
C HIS A 214 16.10 -32.41 -6.26
N VAL A 215 16.73 -33.54 -5.88
CA VAL A 215 17.60 -33.58 -4.70
C VAL A 215 18.77 -32.59 -4.84
N VAL A 216 19.44 -32.59 -6.00
CA VAL A 216 20.54 -31.65 -6.27
C VAL A 216 20.05 -30.19 -6.31
N GLU A 217 18.86 -29.92 -6.83
CA GLU A 217 18.26 -28.58 -6.80
C GLU A 217 17.95 -28.11 -5.38
N LEU A 218 17.42 -29.00 -4.53
CA LEU A 218 17.15 -28.70 -3.12
C LEU A 218 18.44 -28.39 -2.36
N ASP A 219 19.51 -29.17 -2.58
CA ASP A 219 20.81 -28.91 -1.96
C ASP A 219 21.35 -27.54 -2.36
N LYS A 220 21.24 -27.16 -3.64
CA LYS A 220 21.64 -25.83 -4.12
C LYS A 220 20.81 -24.70 -3.51
N LEU A 221 19.49 -24.89 -3.37
CA LEU A 221 18.63 -23.90 -2.73
C LEU A 221 18.91 -23.78 -1.24
N GLN A 222 19.22 -24.89 -0.58
CA GLN A 222 19.64 -24.91 0.82
C GLN A 222 20.98 -24.19 1.02
N GLU A 223 21.95 -24.43 0.15
CA GLU A 223 23.23 -23.71 0.12
C GLU A 223 23.03 -22.21 -0.14
N ALA A 224 22.15 -21.85 -1.09
CA ALA A 224 21.80 -20.46 -1.33
C ALA A 224 21.17 -19.82 -0.08
N LEU A 225 20.27 -20.53 0.60
CA LEU A 225 19.61 -20.04 1.81
C LEU A 225 20.59 -19.87 2.98
N THR A 226 21.56 -20.78 3.15
CA THR A 226 22.60 -20.66 4.19
C THR A 226 23.67 -19.64 3.83
N SER A 227 23.95 -19.42 2.53
CA SER A 227 24.90 -18.39 2.07
C SER A 227 24.37 -16.95 2.20
N VAL A 228 23.04 -16.78 2.24
CA VAL A 228 22.41 -15.53 2.69
C VAL A 228 22.56 -15.49 4.21
N ASN A 229 23.77 -15.14 4.68
CA ASN A 229 23.98 -14.76 6.06
C ASN A 229 22.98 -13.65 6.39
N GLU A 230 22.00 -13.96 7.25
CA GLU A 230 21.28 -12.92 7.96
C GLU A 230 22.35 -12.02 8.57
N PRO A 231 22.31 -10.70 8.32
CA PRO A 231 23.22 -9.80 9.02
C PRO A 231 23.07 -10.11 10.49
N THR A 232 24.19 -10.43 11.13
CA THR A 232 24.16 -10.76 12.55
C THR A 232 23.54 -9.59 13.30
N LEU A 233 22.85 -9.86 14.43
CA LEU A 233 22.23 -8.82 15.24
C LEU A 233 23.21 -7.65 15.54
N GLU A 234 24.51 -7.98 15.63
CA GLU A 234 25.62 -7.05 15.83
C GLU A 234 25.91 -6.17 14.58
N GLU A 235 25.78 -6.71 13.37
CA GLU A 235 25.88 -5.95 12.11
C GLU A 235 24.66 -5.06 11.88
N GLU A 236 23.46 -5.52 12.23
CA GLU A 236 22.25 -4.69 12.21
C GLU A 236 22.33 -3.55 13.23
N GLN A 237 22.86 -3.80 14.43
CA GLN A 237 23.11 -2.76 15.43
C GLN A 237 24.14 -1.74 14.92
N LYS A 238 25.27 -2.19 14.37
CA LYS A 238 26.28 -1.28 13.77
C LYS A 238 25.69 -0.41 12.66
N LEU A 239 24.84 -0.99 11.81
CA LEU A 239 24.17 -0.26 10.74
C LEU A 239 23.18 0.76 11.30
N THR A 240 22.42 0.38 12.33
CA THR A 240 21.48 1.26 13.02
C THR A 240 22.20 2.43 13.69
N ASP A 241 23.28 2.15 14.41
CA ASP A 241 24.11 3.17 15.07
C ASP A 241 24.76 4.13 14.08
N TYR A 242 25.20 3.61 12.92
CA TYR A 242 25.72 4.44 11.84
C TYR A 242 24.66 5.44 11.33
N TYR A 243 23.45 4.98 11.04
CA TYR A 243 22.37 5.86 10.59
C TYR A 243 21.91 6.84 11.67
N LYS A 244 21.89 6.41 12.94
CA LYS A 244 21.60 7.26 14.08
C LYS A 244 22.61 8.40 14.21
N ARG A 245 23.91 8.08 14.15
CA ARG A 245 24.99 9.08 14.20
C ARG A 245 24.92 10.07 13.04
N LYS A 246 24.65 9.58 11.83
CA LYS A 246 24.47 10.41 10.63
C LYS A 246 23.27 11.35 10.75
N TYR A 247 22.20 10.89 11.39
CA TYR A 247 21.03 11.71 11.67
C TYR A 247 21.35 12.80 12.70
N GLU A 248 22.02 12.46 13.80
CA GLU A 248 22.47 13.43 14.82
C GLU A 248 23.38 14.51 14.22
N GLU A 249 24.31 14.14 13.34
CA GLU A 249 25.17 15.09 12.62
C GLU A 249 24.35 16.06 11.76
N LYS A 250 23.33 15.57 11.05
CA LYS A 250 22.43 16.41 10.26
C LYS A 250 21.58 17.34 11.11
N CYS A 251 21.15 16.91 12.30
CA CYS A 251 20.45 17.77 13.26
C CYS A 251 21.36 18.90 13.76
N LEU A 252 22.62 18.61 14.06
CA LEU A 252 23.60 19.63 14.46
C LEU A 252 23.87 20.64 13.35
N GLU A 253 24.04 20.17 12.10
CA GLU A 253 24.23 21.04 10.93
C GLU A 253 23.04 21.99 10.75
N ALA A 254 21.81 21.47 10.86
CA ALA A 254 20.60 22.28 10.78
C ALA A 254 20.53 23.34 11.91
N ALA A 255 20.92 22.98 13.14
CA ALA A 255 20.97 23.91 14.26
C ALA A 255 22.03 25.02 14.04
N GLN A 256 23.20 24.67 13.49
CA GLN A 256 24.23 25.65 13.14
C GLN A 256 23.74 26.64 12.08
N ILE A 257 23.05 26.16 11.05
CA ILE A 257 22.46 27.00 10.00
C ILE A 257 21.42 27.95 10.60
N GLN A 258 20.51 27.44 11.44
CA GLN A 258 19.53 28.28 12.13
C GLN A 258 20.17 29.37 12.98
N ASN A 259 21.24 29.04 13.72
CA ASN A 259 21.96 30.03 14.53
C ASN A 259 22.67 31.09 13.69
N LYS A 260 23.24 30.72 12.53
CA LYS A 260 23.80 31.70 11.56
C LYS A 260 22.71 32.64 11.04
N LEU A 261 21.54 32.09 10.70
CA LEU A 261 20.40 32.86 10.21
C LEU A 261 19.91 33.88 11.25
N LYS A 262 19.79 33.46 12.52
CA LYS A 262 19.45 34.37 13.63
C LYS A 262 20.47 35.50 13.80
N ARG A 263 21.77 35.22 13.64
CA ARG A 263 22.82 36.25 13.73
C ARG A 263 22.69 37.27 12.60
N LEU A 264 22.46 36.84 11.36
CA LEU A 264 22.29 37.74 10.22
C LEU A 264 21.07 38.66 10.39
N GLN A 265 19.96 38.15 10.92
CA GLN A 265 18.78 38.96 11.23
C GLN A 265 19.03 40.05 12.29
N ILE A 266 20.00 39.86 13.19
CA ILE A 266 20.38 40.89 14.17
C ILE A 266 21.17 42.02 13.48
N TYR A 267 22.01 41.71 12.49
CA TYR A 267 22.78 42.71 11.75
C TYR A 267 21.92 43.57 10.81
N GLU A 268 20.86 43.02 10.22
CA GLU A 268 19.91 43.81 9.41
C GLU A 268 19.07 44.81 10.23
N LYS A 269 18.90 44.55 11.54
CA LYS A 269 18.16 45.45 12.45
C LYS A 269 19.04 46.49 13.13
N ALA A 270 20.35 46.52 12.84
CA ALA A 270 21.23 47.57 13.38
C ALA A 270 20.89 48.93 12.73
N PRO A 271 20.51 49.96 13.51
CA PRO A 271 20.12 51.24 12.95
C PRO A 271 21.34 51.91 12.30
N VAL A 272 21.31 52.00 10.97
CA VAL A 272 22.28 52.77 10.19
C VAL A 272 22.19 54.23 10.64
N LYS A 273 23.21 54.70 11.38
CA LYS A 273 23.37 56.10 11.72
C LYS A 273 23.53 56.89 10.42
N LYS A 274 22.47 57.60 10.03
CA LYS A 274 22.43 58.50 8.86
C LYS A 274 23.46 59.62 9.03
N GLN A 275 24.59 59.54 8.32
CA GLN A 275 25.40 60.72 8.03
C GLN A 275 24.72 61.54 6.93
N LYS A 276 24.51 62.83 7.22
CA LYS A 276 24.00 63.85 6.30
C LYS A 276 25.15 64.37 5.43
N SER A 277 24.99 64.35 4.11
CA SER A 277 25.62 65.34 3.19
C SER A 277 25.00 65.20 1.79
N ILE A 278 24.15 66.15 1.38
CA ILE A 278 24.46 67.22 0.40
C ILE A 278 24.52 66.70 -1.06
N SER A 279 23.44 66.91 -1.80
CA SER A 279 23.38 67.08 -3.27
C SER A 279 23.76 68.54 -3.64
N PRO A 280 24.06 68.96 -4.91
CA PRO A 280 23.41 68.55 -6.17
C PRO A 280 24.24 68.62 -7.50
N ILE A 281 23.82 67.96 -8.60
CA ILE A 281 23.87 68.47 -10.00
C ILE A 281 22.77 67.79 -10.86
N PRO A 282 22.03 68.51 -11.73
CA PRO A 282 21.02 67.95 -12.63
C PRO A 282 21.56 67.68 -14.05
N SER A 283 21.06 66.64 -14.72
CA SER A 283 21.11 66.57 -16.19
C SER A 283 19.80 66.03 -16.77
N THR A 284 19.39 66.75 -17.79
CA THR A 284 18.13 66.77 -18.51
C THR A 284 17.82 65.54 -19.38
N ASN A 285 16.52 65.35 -19.62
CA ASN A 285 15.87 64.87 -20.84
C ASN A 285 16.04 63.40 -21.26
N SER A 286 14.95 62.64 -21.19
CA SER A 286 14.12 62.38 -22.39
C SER A 286 12.82 61.64 -22.06
N ARG A 287 11.77 62.05 -22.78
CA ARG A 287 10.37 61.58 -22.73
C ARG A 287 10.18 60.28 -23.51
N LYS A 288 9.27 59.41 -23.05
CA LYS A 288 8.18 58.68 -23.77
C LYS A 288 7.61 57.62 -22.79
N ARG A 289 6.47 57.82 -22.12
CA ARG A 289 5.04 57.72 -22.52
C ARG A 289 4.60 56.35 -23.08
N GLY A 290 3.63 55.73 -22.39
CA GLY A 290 2.80 54.58 -22.82
C GLY A 290 2.94 53.38 -21.87
N GLU A 291 2.22 53.32 -20.75
CA GLU A 291 0.86 52.76 -20.55
C GLU A 291 0.76 51.21 -20.58
N GLU A 292 0.06 50.73 -19.53
CA GLU A 292 -0.64 49.44 -19.36
C GLU A 292 0.13 48.16 -18.92
N GLN A 293 -0.24 47.72 -17.71
CA GLN A 293 -0.08 46.37 -17.14
C GLN A 293 -1.10 45.37 -17.78
N PRO A 294 -1.32 44.12 -17.28
CA PRO A 294 -0.57 43.22 -16.39
C PRO A 294 -0.47 41.76 -16.93
N LEU A 295 0.00 40.84 -16.06
CA LEU A 295 -0.32 39.40 -15.97
C LEU A 295 0.69 38.35 -16.51
N TYR A 296 1.22 37.59 -15.52
CA TYR A 296 1.23 36.13 -15.40
C TYR A 296 1.44 35.23 -16.64
N LYS A 297 2.25 34.17 -16.38
CA LYS A 297 2.45 32.91 -17.13
C LYS A 297 3.64 32.91 -18.09
N MET A 298 4.72 32.21 -17.74
CA MET A 298 4.88 30.78 -18.07
C MET A 298 6.26 30.27 -17.64
N ILE A 299 6.24 29.27 -16.78
CA ILE A 299 7.30 28.27 -16.65
C ILE A 299 7.27 27.47 -17.96
N SER A 300 8.29 27.64 -18.80
CA SER A 300 8.47 26.80 -19.98
C SER A 300 9.15 25.48 -19.59
N ASN A 301 8.41 24.40 -19.82
CA ASN A 301 8.84 23.01 -19.82
C ASN A 301 10.16 22.78 -20.58
N SER A 302 11.16 22.24 -19.90
CA SER A 302 12.22 21.44 -20.53
C SER A 302 11.73 20.00 -20.67
N ARG A 303 11.03 19.71 -21.78
CA ARG A 303 10.91 18.36 -22.34
C ARG A 303 12.23 18.02 -23.03
N SER A 304 13.02 17.13 -22.45
CA SER A 304 14.07 16.39 -23.17
C SER A 304 13.60 14.95 -23.32
N SER A 305 13.03 14.67 -24.48
CA SER A 305 12.85 13.34 -25.03
C SER A 305 14.19 12.78 -25.47
N ASN A 306 14.61 11.65 -24.90
CA ASN A 306 15.42 10.68 -25.61
C ASN A 306 14.87 9.27 -25.35
N ASN A 307 14.29 8.73 -26.41
CA ASN A 307 14.03 7.31 -26.63
C ASN A 307 15.37 6.58 -26.77
N LEU A 308 15.55 5.46 -26.06
CA LEU A 308 16.28 4.30 -26.59
C LEU A 308 15.81 3.01 -25.90
N GLN A 309 15.17 2.17 -26.72
CA GLN A 309 15.13 0.69 -26.78
C GLN A 309 15.62 -0.09 -25.54
N ARG A 310 14.78 -0.91 -24.89
CA ARG A 310 14.38 -2.32 -25.21
C ARG A 310 15.50 -3.36 -24.97
N VAL A 311 15.10 -4.44 -24.28
CA VAL A 311 15.77 -5.73 -23.98
C VAL A 311 16.90 -5.64 -22.93
N THR A 312 17.03 -6.42 -21.86
CA THR A 312 16.64 -7.81 -21.51
C THR A 312 16.34 -7.97 -20.02
N SER A 313 15.45 -8.92 -19.73
CA SER A 313 15.06 -9.48 -18.43
C SER A 313 16.24 -9.89 -17.53
N VAL A 314 16.21 -9.45 -16.27
CA VAL A 314 16.81 -10.18 -15.13
C VAL A 314 15.80 -10.15 -13.99
N GLU A 315 15.04 -11.23 -13.91
CA GLU A 315 14.03 -11.51 -12.91
C GLU A 315 14.73 -11.87 -11.58
N LYS A 316 14.93 -10.87 -10.70
CA LYS A 316 15.38 -11.13 -9.32
C LYS A 316 14.15 -11.49 -8.48
N LEU A 317 13.91 -12.79 -8.37
CA LEU A 317 12.99 -13.37 -7.39
C LEU A 317 13.44 -12.99 -5.97
N ARG A 318 12.69 -12.09 -5.32
CA ARG A 318 12.73 -11.90 -3.87
C ARG A 318 11.71 -12.84 -3.24
N THR A 319 12.19 -13.88 -2.59
CA THR A 319 11.41 -14.74 -1.70
C THR A 319 11.43 -14.15 -0.30
N ASP A 320 10.34 -13.53 0.12
CA ASP A 320 10.17 -13.11 1.51
C ASP A 320 9.64 -14.26 2.36
N ARG A 321 10.29 -14.37 3.52
CA ARG A 321 10.24 -15.43 4.52
C ARG A 321 8.88 -15.49 5.21
N VAL A 322 8.39 -16.72 5.41
CA VAL A 322 7.28 -17.04 6.33
C VAL A 322 7.89 -17.46 7.68
N PRO A 323 7.41 -16.96 8.82
CA PRO A 323 7.85 -17.47 10.12
C PRO A 323 7.33 -18.90 10.33
N VAL A 324 8.26 -19.85 10.53
CA VAL A 324 7.94 -21.24 10.85
C VAL A 324 7.54 -21.33 12.32
N ALA A 325 6.28 -21.69 12.58
CA ALA A 325 5.81 -22.04 13.91
C ALA A 325 6.54 -23.28 14.43
N ILE A 326 7.11 -23.16 15.63
CA ILE A 326 7.77 -24.22 16.39
C ILE A 326 6.75 -25.33 16.67
N LYS A 327 6.85 -26.46 15.97
CA LYS A 327 6.12 -27.68 16.34
C LYS A 327 6.83 -28.35 17.52
N GLN A 328 6.15 -28.35 18.66
CA GLN A 328 6.51 -29.20 19.80
C GLN A 328 6.54 -30.67 19.35
N ARG A 329 7.69 -31.31 19.60
CA ARG A 329 7.96 -32.71 19.30
C ARG A 329 7.23 -33.56 20.35
N VAL A 330 6.11 -34.17 19.97
CA VAL A 330 5.44 -35.19 20.80
C VAL A 330 6.31 -36.44 20.79
N GLN A 331 6.88 -36.80 21.94
CA GLN A 331 7.57 -38.09 22.13
C GLN A 331 6.51 -39.20 22.22
N MET A 332 6.47 -40.07 21.21
CA MET A 332 5.74 -41.33 21.27
C MET A 332 6.64 -42.37 21.94
N SER A 333 6.34 -42.71 23.20
CA SER A 333 6.95 -43.86 23.88
C SER A 333 6.26 -45.15 23.44
N TYR A 334 7.03 -46.05 22.82
CA TYR A 334 6.58 -47.41 22.56
C TYR A 334 6.80 -48.23 23.84
N THR A 335 5.72 -48.64 24.50
CA THR A 335 5.77 -49.70 25.50
C THR A 335 5.68 -51.05 24.79
N SER A 336 6.81 -51.76 24.73
CA SER A 336 6.83 -53.18 24.37
C SER A 336 6.19 -53.99 25.50
N ARG A 337 5.08 -54.67 25.22
CA ARG A 337 4.57 -55.74 26.09
C ARG A 337 5.38 -57.02 25.82
N LYS A 338 5.86 -57.63 26.90
CA LYS A 338 6.37 -59.00 26.95
C LYS A 338 5.21 -59.99 26.96
#